data_AF-E8TGP6-F1
#
_entry.id   AF-E8TGP6-F1
#
_cell.length_a   1.000
_cell.length_b   1.000
_cell.length_c   1.000
_cell.angle_alpha   90.00
_cell.angle_beta   90.00
_cell.angle_gamma   90.00
#
_symmetry.space_group_name_H-M   'P 1'
#
loop_
_entity.id
_entity.type
_entity.pdbx_description
1 polymer ?
#
loop_
_entity_poly.entity_id
_entity_poly.type
_entity_poly.pdbx_seq_one_letter_code
_entity_poly.pdbx_strand_id
1 'polypeptide(L)' 'MSKSVYDRGLLKPADIAKLQRVFDEACRRREAHPDSADAREIALNLLALHNAGMVEEDMLMEAVGFRRLEPKSA' A
#
# COMPACT_ATOMS: atom_id res chain seq x y z
N MET A 1 29.32 2.15 16.77
CA MET A 1 28.34 2.55 15.73
C MET A 1 27.00 1.92 16.07
N SER A 2 26.07 2.72 16.57
CA SER A 2 24.74 2.28 16.97
C SER A 2 23.96 1.90 15.71
N LYS A 3 23.73 0.61 15.47
CA LYS A 3 22.85 0.14 14.39
C LYS A 3 21.50 0.81 14.62
N SER A 4 21.17 1.75 13.74
CA SER A 4 19.99 2.58 13.87
C SER A 4 18.77 1.68 13.97
N VAL A 5 17.88 1.97 14.90
CA VAL A 5 16.66 1.18 15.15
C VAL A 5 15.82 0.99 13.87
N TYR A 6 16.01 1.86 12.88
CA TYR A 6 15.42 1.78 11.54
C TYR A 6 15.83 0.53 10.73
N ASP A 7 16.92 -0.17 11.07
CA ASP A 7 17.35 -1.41 10.40
C ASP A 7 16.63 -2.68 10.94
N ARG A 8 15.78 -2.54 11.96
CA ARG A 8 14.99 -3.65 12.51
C ARG A 8 13.55 -3.69 12.01
N GLY A 9 13.13 -2.68 11.23
CA GLY A 9 11.81 -2.64 10.60
C GLY A 9 11.82 -3.32 9.23
N LEU A 10 10.75 -4.03 8.88
CA LEU A 10 10.58 -4.64 7.56
C LEU A 10 10.54 -3.58 6.43
N LEU A 11 10.27 -2.32 6.78
CA LEU A 11 10.14 -1.16 5.89
C LEU A 11 10.97 0.00 6.43
N LYS A 12 11.64 0.74 5.53
CA LYS A 12 12.30 1.99 5.91
C LYS A 12 11.22 3.08 6.11
N PRO A 13 11.48 4.10 6.94
CA PRO A 13 10.54 5.21 7.12
C PRO A 13 10.11 5.88 5.80
N ALA A 14 11.02 5.98 4.82
CA ALA A 14 10.72 6.51 3.49
C ALA A 14 9.72 5.63 2.71
N ASP A 15 9.82 4.30 2.85
CA ASP A 15 8.89 3.36 2.21
C ASP A 15 7.52 3.47 2.86
N ILE A 16 7.44 3.57 4.18
CA ILE A 16 6.17 3.79 4.90
C ILE A 16 5.49 5.08 4.42
N ALA A 17 6.24 6.18 4.34
CA ALA A 17 5.69 7.45 3.89
C ALA A 17 5.17 7.38 2.44
N LYS A 18 5.85 6.62 1.57
CA LYS A 18 5.43 6.37 0.19
C LYS A 18 4.14 5.55 0.15
N LEU A 19 4.11 4.42 0.86
CA LEU A 19 2.94 3.54 0.91
C LEU A 19 1.72 4.26 1.48
N GLN A 20 1.90 5.13 2.48
CA GLN A 20 0.81 5.96 3.03
C GLN A 20 0.23 6.90 1.96
N ARG A 21 1.06 7.61 1.20
CA ARG A 21 0.58 8.49 0.11
C ARG A 21 -0.22 7.73 -0.94
N VAL A 22 0.28 6.56 -1.36
CA VAL A 22 -0.43 5.70 -2.32
C VAL A 22 -1.76 5.22 -1.75
N PHE A 23 -1.78 4.79 -0.49
CA PHE A 23 -2.99 4.34 0.19
C PHE A 23 -4.03 5.46 0.30
N ASP A 24 -3.63 6.66 0.74
CA ASP A 24 -4.54 7.80 0.91
C ASP A 24 -5.14 8.24 -0.43
N GLU A 25 -4.34 8.27 -1.49
CA GLU A 25 -4.80 8.55 -2.84
C GLU A 25 -5.77 7.48 -3.36
N ALA A 26 -5.45 6.21 -3.17
CA ALA A 26 -6.31 5.10 -3.57
C ALA A 26 -7.66 5.12 -2.82
N CYS A 27 -7.64 5.39 -1.51
CA CYS A 27 -8.86 5.57 -0.72
C CYS A 27 -9.70 6.73 -1.25
N ARG A 28 -9.07 7.88 -1.56
CA ARG A 28 -9.76 9.04 -2.11
C ARG A 28 -10.40 8.76 -3.46
N ARG A 29 -9.66 8.12 -4.38
CA ARG A 29 -10.14 7.77 -5.73
C ARG A 29 -11.28 6.77 -5.71
N ARG A 30 -11.29 5.88 -4.73
CA ARG A 30 -12.32 4.83 -4.57
C ARG A 30 -13.43 5.23 -3.60
N GLU A 31 -13.41 6.47 -3.08
CA GLU A 31 -14.34 6.97 -2.06
C GLU A 31 -14.45 6.05 -0.83
N ALA A 32 -13.35 5.36 -0.49
CA ALA A 32 -13.29 4.43 0.62
C ALA A 32 -12.86 5.13 1.91
N HIS A 33 -13.61 4.93 2.99
CA HIS A 33 -13.20 5.39 4.32
C HIS A 33 -11.97 4.61 4.79
N PRO A 34 -10.93 5.22 5.39
CA PRO A 34 -9.69 4.53 5.78
C PRO A 34 -9.88 3.32 6.69
N ASP A 35 -10.91 3.34 7.54
CA ASP A 35 -11.25 2.23 8.45
C ASP A 35 -12.23 1.21 7.85
N SER A 36 -12.58 1.33 6.57
CA SER A 36 -13.50 0.41 5.89
C SER A 36 -12.82 -0.91 5.50
N ALA A 37 -13.64 -1.94 5.24
CA ALA A 37 -13.16 -3.19 4.67
C ALA A 37 -12.46 -2.97 3.32
N ASP A 38 -13.00 -2.08 2.49
CA ASP A 38 -12.43 -1.73 1.18
C ASP A 38 -11.04 -1.10 1.32
N ALA A 39 -10.85 -0.18 2.27
CA ALA A 39 -9.54 0.38 2.57
C ALA A 39 -8.57 -0.68 3.08
N ARG A 40 -9.03 -1.59 3.94
CA ARG A 40 -8.19 -2.73 4.36
C ARG A 40 -7.73 -3.57 3.17
N GLU A 41 -8.59 -3.86 2.20
CA GLU A 41 -8.21 -4.58 0.98
C GLU A 41 -7.19 -3.80 0.15
N ILE A 42 -7.36 -2.48 0.00
CA ILE A 42 -6.40 -1.60 -0.67
C ILE A 42 -5.02 -1.71 0.01
N ALA A 43 -4.97 -1.60 1.34
CA ALA A 43 -3.73 -1.69 2.11
C ALA A 43 -3.04 -3.04 1.95
N LEU A 44 -3.81 -4.15 2.00
CA LEU A 44 -3.26 -5.50 1.84
C LEU A 44 -2.68 -5.71 0.44
N ASN A 45 -3.38 -5.27 -0.61
CA ASN A 45 -2.88 -5.36 -1.98
C ASN A 45 -1.63 -4.50 -2.19
N LEU A 46 -1.62 -3.29 -1.64
CA LEU A 46 -0.47 -2.39 -1.70
C LEU A 46 0.77 -3.02 -1.04
N LEU A 47 0.62 -3.61 0.15
CA LEU A 47 1.71 -4.30 0.85
C LEU A 47 2.18 -5.53 0.07
N ALA A 48 1.27 -6.31 -0.52
CA ALA A 48 1.63 -7.47 -1.34
C ALA A 48 2.46 -7.08 -2.57
N LEU A 49 2.09 -6.00 -3.26
CA LEU A 49 2.83 -5.47 -4.42
C LEU A 49 4.22 -4.97 -4.02
N HIS A 50 4.31 -4.21 -2.92
CA HIS A 50 5.58 -3.76 -2.39
C HIS A 50 6.51 -4.93 -2.03
N ASN A 51 5.98 -5.94 -1.35
CA ASN A 51 6.73 -7.14 -0.98
C ASN A 51 7.14 -7.99 -2.19
N ALA A 52 6.40 -7.91 -3.30
CA ALA A 52 6.76 -8.52 -4.58
C ALA A 52 7.83 -7.71 -5.35
N GLY A 53 8.31 -6.60 -4.80
CA GLY A 53 9.38 -5.77 -5.37
C GLY A 53 8.88 -4.57 -6.19
N MET A 54 7.57 -4.32 -6.25
CA MET A 54 7.03 -3.12 -6.89
C MET A 54 7.18 -1.93 -5.95
N VAL A 55 8.23 -1.14 -6.13
CA VAL A 55 8.62 -0.05 -5.21
C VAL A 55 8.38 1.35 -5.77
N GLU A 56 8.08 1.46 -7.07
CA GLU A 56 7.81 2.72 -7.76
C GLU A 56 6.40 3.22 -7.41
N GLU A 57 6.31 4.49 -6.98
CA GLU A 57 5.08 5.09 -6.45
C GLU A 57 3.96 5.11 -7.51
N ASP A 58 4.30 5.49 -8.75
CA ASP A 58 3.34 5.56 -9.85
C ASP A 58 2.78 4.18 -10.22
N MET A 59 3.62 3.14 -10.24
CA MET A 59 3.17 1.76 -10.53
C MET A 59 2.24 1.23 -9.44
N LEU A 60 2.55 1.52 -8.17
CA LEU A 60 1.68 1.16 -7.06
C LEU A 60 0.33 1.89 -7.19
N MET A 61 0.36 3.18 -7.52
CA MET A 61 -0.83 4.00 -7.69
C MET A 61 -1.76 3.49 -8.79
N GLU A 62 -1.20 3.13 -9.95
CA GLU A 62 -1.96 2.53 -11.05
C GLU A 62 -2.58 1.19 -10.63
N ALA A 63 -1.82 0.35 -9.91
CA ALA A 63 -2.26 -0.98 -9.52
C ALA A 63 -3.42 -0.97 -8.50
N VAL A 64 -3.43 -0.03 -7.54
CA VAL A 64 -4.44 0.03 -6.47
C VAL A 64 -5.54 1.08 -6.69
N GLY A 65 -5.29 2.08 -7.54
CA GLY A 65 -6.18 3.24 -7.70
C GLY A 65 -7.48 2.95 -8.46
N PHE A 66 -7.51 1.92 -9.30
CA PHE A 66 -8.67 1.62 -10.16
C PHE A 66 -9.20 0.19 -10.04
N ARG A 67 -8.42 -0.71 -9.44
CA ARG A 67 -8.78 -2.13 -9.42
C ARG A 67 -9.70 -2.43 -8.23
N ARG A 68 -11.00 -2.57 -8.48
CA ARG A 68 -11.82 -3.49 -7.69
C ARG A 68 -11.40 -4.89 -8.15
N LEU A 69 -10.48 -5.52 -7.43
CA LEU A 69 -10.21 -6.94 -7.63
C LEU A 69 -11.52 -7.65 -7.31
N GLU A 70 -12.24 -8.11 -8.34
CA GLU A 70 -13.42 -8.93 -8.09
C GLU A 70 -12.97 -10.17 -7.31
N PRO A 71 -13.67 -10.51 -6.21
CA PRO A 71 -13.34 -11.71 -5.48
C PRO A 71 -13.47 -12.88 -6.46
N LYS A 72 -12.39 -13.67 -6.58
CA LYS A 72 -12.43 -14.93 -7.30
C LYS A 72 -13.45 -15.80 -6.57
N SER A 73 -14.67 -15.89 -7.10
CA SER A 73 -15.69 -16.81 -6.58
C SER A 73 -15.11 -18.21 -6.61
N ALA A 74 -14.93 -18.78 -5.42
CA ALA A 74 -14.55 -20.17 -5.21
C ALA A 74 -15.78 -21.07 -5.31
#